data_AF-A0A962LYT7-F1
#
_entry.id   AF-A0A962LYT7-F1
#
_cell.length_a   1.000
_cell.length_b   1.000
_cell.length_c   1.000
_cell.angle_alpha   90.00
_cell.angle_beta   90.00
_cell.angle_gamma   90.00
#
_symmetry.space_group_name_H-M   'P 1'
#
loop_
_entity.id
_entity.type
_entity.pdbx_description
1 polymer ?
#
loop_
_entity_poly.entity_id
_entity_poly.type
_entity_poly.pdbx_seq_one_letter_code
_entity_poly.pdbx_strand_id
1 'polypeptide(L)'
;MTWLQLRLDTQPAQVEALESLMLATGAVAVTMEDNADQPVLEPGVGETPLWWQTRLTGLYPADTAMAGVLAAFPAELLQQANQRVEILEDKDWEREWMQHYRPMAFGRRLWVCPSWLEPPDPNAVNLLL
;
A
#
# COMPACT_ATOMS: atom_id res chain seq x y z
N MET A 1 2.89 -17.70 -0.12
CA MET A 1 3.47 -17.35 -1.42
C MET A 1 4.29 -16.09 -1.29
N THR A 2 5.58 -16.15 -1.60
CA THR A 2 6.46 -14.98 -1.59
C THR A 2 6.13 -14.09 -2.78
N TRP A 3 6.19 -12.77 -2.61
CA TRP A 3 5.95 -11.80 -3.69
C TRP A 3 7.21 -10.94 -3.92
N LEU A 4 7.29 -10.32 -5.08
CA LEU A 4 8.30 -9.30 -5.39
C LEU A 4 7.61 -7.96 -5.56
N GLN A 5 8.23 -6.88 -5.07
CA GLN A 5 7.76 -5.53 -5.28
C GLN A 5 8.83 -4.70 -6.01
N LEU A 6 8.41 -4.01 -7.07
CA LEU A 6 9.20 -2.99 -7.77
C LEU A 6 8.71 -1.62 -7.33
N ARG A 7 9.57 -0.84 -6.68
CA ARG A 7 9.29 0.54 -6.25
C ARG A 7 10.02 1.53 -7.15
N LEU A 8 9.28 2.50 -7.65
CA LEU A 8 9.77 3.61 -8.45
C LEU A 8 9.26 4.92 -7.82
N ASP A 9 10.17 5.86 -7.54
CA ASP A 9 9.80 7.21 -7.14
C ASP A 9 9.66 8.07 -8.40
N THR A 10 8.55 8.76 -8.59
CA THR A 10 8.27 9.48 -9.83
C THR A 10 7.43 10.74 -9.60
N GLN A 11 7.15 11.45 -10.69
CA GLN A 11 6.30 12.65 -10.73
C GLN A 11 4.99 12.35 -11.47
N PRO A 12 3.90 13.09 -11.21
CA PRO A 12 2.57 12.84 -11.79
C PRO A 12 2.57 12.64 -13.32
N ALA A 13 3.41 13.40 -14.04
CA ALA A 13 3.50 13.33 -15.50
C ALA A 13 3.97 11.98 -16.06
N GLN A 14 4.66 11.16 -15.25
CA GLN A 14 5.22 9.87 -15.66
C GLN A 14 4.45 8.67 -15.09
N VAL A 15 3.50 8.91 -14.17
CA VAL A 15 2.78 7.86 -13.42
C VAL A 15 2.00 6.92 -14.34
N GLU A 16 1.17 7.47 -15.23
CA GLU A 16 0.32 6.66 -16.12
C GLU A 16 1.13 5.76 -17.05
N ALA A 17 2.24 6.29 -17.59
CA ALA A 17 3.14 5.52 -18.46
C ALA A 17 3.85 4.40 -17.68
N LEU A 18 4.30 4.69 -16.46
CA LEU A 18 4.95 3.72 -15.58
C LEU A 18 4.00 2.62 -15.12
N GLU A 19 2.80 2.98 -14.69
CA GLU A 19 1.74 2.04 -14.30
C GLU A 19 1.42 1.10 -15.46
N SER A 20 1.19 1.66 -16.66
CA SER A 20 0.91 0.87 -17.86
C SER A 20 2.03 -0.12 -18.17
N LEU A 21 3.30 0.30 -18.03
CA LEU A 21 4.45 -0.58 -18.22
C LEU A 21 4.54 -1.67 -17.15
N MET A 22 4.28 -1.35 -15.88
CA MET A 22 4.25 -2.34 -14.80
C MET A 22 3.20 -3.42 -15.08
N LEU A 23 1.98 -3.01 -15.43
CA LEU A 23 0.90 -3.94 -15.76
C LEU A 23 1.23 -4.77 -17.00
N ALA A 24 1.77 -4.15 -18.06
CA ALA A 24 2.17 -4.84 -19.29
C ALA A 24 3.32 -5.86 -19.08
N THR A 25 4.17 -5.64 -18.07
CA THR A 25 5.30 -6.52 -17.74
C THR A 25 4.96 -7.57 -16.67
N GLY A 26 3.70 -7.64 -16.25
CA GLY A 26 3.19 -8.72 -15.40
C GLY A 26 2.93 -8.35 -13.94
N ALA A 27 2.87 -7.06 -13.59
CA ALA A 27 2.41 -6.65 -12.28
C ALA A 27 0.93 -7.05 -12.11
N VAL A 28 0.61 -7.68 -10.98
CA VAL A 28 -0.78 -8.05 -10.64
C VAL A 28 -1.55 -6.88 -10.04
N ALA A 29 -0.83 -5.91 -9.48
CA ALA A 29 -1.35 -4.69 -8.91
C ALA A 29 -0.28 -3.61 -8.97
N VAL A 30 -0.73 -2.36 -9.07
CA VAL A 30 0.11 -1.17 -8.93
C VAL A 30 -0.52 -0.30 -7.83
N THR A 31 0.30 0.13 -6.89
CA THR A 31 -0.11 1.00 -5.78
C THR A 31 0.64 2.33 -5.88
N MET A 32 -0.07 3.42 -5.59
CA MET A 32 0.47 4.79 -5.61
C MET A 32 0.44 5.34 -4.19
N GLU A 33 1.59 5.79 -3.71
CA GLU A 33 1.78 6.29 -2.35
C GLU A 33 2.45 7.66 -2.37
N ASP A 34 2.20 8.47 -1.35
CA ASP A 34 2.96 9.68 -1.10
C ASP A 34 4.40 9.34 -0.69
N ASN A 35 5.38 10.05 -1.23
CA ASN A 35 6.80 9.90 -0.91
C ASN A 35 7.41 11.15 -0.25
N ALA A 36 6.59 12.15 0.13
CA ALA A 36 7.06 13.44 0.62
C ALA A 36 6.18 14.11 1.69
N ASP A 37 5.17 13.41 2.23
CA ASP A 37 4.21 13.95 3.21
C ASP A 37 3.53 15.24 2.70
N GLN A 38 3.11 15.19 1.44
CA GLN A 38 2.45 16.28 0.75
C GLN A 38 0.93 16.15 0.92
N PRO A 39 0.27 17.09 1.60
CA PRO A 39 -1.18 17.04 1.77
C PRO A 39 -1.86 17.27 0.41
N VAL A 40 -2.60 16.27 -0.05
CA VAL A 40 -3.58 16.44 -1.12
C VAL A 40 -4.88 16.91 -0.48
N LEU A 41 -5.23 18.18 -0.75
CA LEU A 41 -6.49 18.77 -0.28
C LEU A 41 -7.66 18.29 -1.13
N GLU A 42 -8.87 18.63 -0.70
CA GLU A 42 -10.12 18.28 -1.39
C GLU A 42 -10.05 18.81 -2.85
N PRO A 43 -10.01 17.90 -3.84
CA PRO A 43 -9.83 18.30 -5.23
C PRO A 43 -11.14 18.85 -5.80
N GLY A 44 -11.06 19.57 -6.92
CA GLY A 44 -12.25 19.97 -7.65
C GLY A 44 -13.09 18.77 -8.08
N VAL A 45 -14.37 19.00 -8.39
CA VAL A 45 -15.26 17.93 -8.89
C VAL A 45 -14.67 17.31 -10.16
N GLY A 46 -14.32 16.03 -10.09
CA GLY A 46 -13.74 15.27 -11.21
C GLY A 46 -12.21 15.32 -11.30
N GLU A 47 -11.54 15.99 -10.37
CA GLU A 47 -10.08 16.01 -10.29
C GLU A 47 -9.55 14.88 -9.40
N THR A 48 -8.41 14.29 -9.77
CA THR A 48 -7.70 13.28 -8.96
C THR A 48 -6.22 13.63 -8.95
N PRO A 49 -5.83 14.70 -8.22
CA PRO A 49 -4.45 15.14 -8.18
C PRO A 49 -3.56 14.08 -7.53
N LEU A 50 -2.35 13.92 -8.08
CA LEU A 50 -1.31 13.06 -7.52
C LEU A 50 -0.26 13.88 -6.80
N TRP A 51 0.44 13.26 -5.86
CA TRP A 51 1.57 13.85 -5.16
C TRP A 51 2.72 14.18 -6.14
N TRP A 52 3.39 15.32 -5.98
CA TRP A 52 4.52 15.67 -6.86
C TRP A 52 5.66 14.64 -6.78
N GLN A 53 5.82 14.02 -5.62
CA GLN A 53 6.68 12.86 -5.41
C GLN A 53 5.78 11.67 -5.08
N THR A 54 5.38 10.93 -6.12
CA THR A 54 4.58 9.72 -5.98
C THR A 54 5.50 8.51 -6.03
N ARG A 55 5.34 7.58 -5.09
CA ARG A 55 5.94 6.25 -5.17
C ARG A 55 4.96 5.29 -5.85
N LEU A 56 5.39 4.69 -6.94
CA LEU A 56 4.70 3.58 -7.59
C LEU A 56 5.30 2.26 -7.13
N THR A 57 4.45 1.37 -6.64
CA THR A 57 4.82 0.02 -6.22
C THR A 57 4.06 -0.99 -7.07
N GLY A 58 4.78 -1.71 -7.95
CA GLY A 58 4.23 -2.83 -8.71
C GLY A 58 4.47 -4.15 -7.99
N LEU A 59 3.42 -4.96 -7.82
CA LEU A 59 3.48 -6.27 -7.18
C LEU A 59 3.58 -7.38 -8.23
N TYR A 60 4.55 -8.29 -8.07
CA TYR A 60 4.85 -9.37 -9.01
C TYR A 60 4.94 -10.74 -8.31
N PRO A 61 4.54 -11.84 -8.98
CA PRO A 61 4.80 -13.19 -8.52
C PRO A 61 6.30 -13.46 -8.29
N ALA A 62 6.67 -14.28 -7.29
CA ALA A 62 8.08 -14.55 -6.96
C ALA A 62 8.91 -15.26 -8.04
N ASP A 63 8.26 -15.91 -9.01
CA ASP A 63 8.90 -16.53 -10.17
C ASP A 63 9.12 -15.56 -11.35
N THR A 64 8.71 -14.29 -11.20
CA THR A 64 8.90 -13.27 -12.23
C THR A 64 10.38 -12.95 -12.43
N ALA A 65 10.84 -13.02 -13.68
CA ALA A 65 12.18 -12.62 -14.07
C ALA A 65 12.34 -11.09 -14.05
N MET A 66 12.58 -10.50 -12.87
CA MET A 66 12.66 -9.05 -12.68
C MET A 66 13.71 -8.36 -13.55
N ALA A 67 14.79 -9.03 -13.94
CA ALA A 67 15.75 -8.47 -14.90
C ALA A 67 15.11 -8.17 -16.26
N GLY A 68 14.19 -9.01 -16.73
CA GLY A 68 13.43 -8.79 -17.96
C GLY A 68 12.38 -7.69 -17.81
N VAL A 69 11.72 -7.62 -16.65
CA VAL A 69 10.81 -6.52 -16.31
C VAL A 69 11.55 -5.19 -16.42
N LEU A 70 12.70 -5.05 -15.75
CA LEU A 70 13.50 -3.83 -15.77
C LEU A 70 14.02 -3.45 -17.15
N ALA A 71 14.39 -4.44 -17.97
CA ALA A 71 14.84 -4.20 -19.34
C ALA A 71 13.74 -3.64 -20.27
N ALA A 72 12.46 -3.80 -19.92
CA ALA A 72 11.35 -3.24 -20.68
C ALA A 72 11.10 -1.75 -20.40
N PHE A 73 11.67 -1.20 -19.32
CA PHE A 73 11.55 0.22 -19.00
C PHE A 73 12.65 1.03 -19.71
N PRO A 74 12.35 2.27 -20.16
CA PRO A 74 13.38 3.18 -20.64
C PRO A 74 14.44 3.43 -19.57
N ALA A 75 15.72 3.30 -19.95
CA ALA A 75 16.84 3.39 -19.00
C ALA A 75 16.92 4.76 -18.32
N GLU A 76 16.63 5.84 -19.06
CA GLU A 76 16.61 7.21 -18.54
C GLU A 76 15.57 7.37 -17.44
N LEU A 77 14.42 6.70 -17.59
CA LEU A 77 13.30 6.79 -16.67
C LEU A 77 13.58 5.99 -15.40
N LEU A 78 14.17 4.79 -15.51
CA LEU A 78 14.60 4.02 -14.33
C LEU A 78 15.69 4.73 -13.53
N GLN A 79 16.65 5.37 -14.19
CA GLN A 79 17.72 6.13 -13.53
C GLN A 79 17.19 7.30 -12.71
N GLN A 80 16.14 7.96 -13.20
CA GLN A 80 15.48 9.06 -12.50
C GLN A 80 14.57 8.57 -11.37
N ALA A 81 14.11 7.31 -11.44
CA ALA A 81 13.04 6.81 -10.59
C ALA A 81 13.47 6.07 -9.31
N ASN A 82 14.74 6.21 -8.88
CA ASN A 82 15.24 5.63 -7.61
C ASN A 82 14.78 4.17 -7.38
N GLN A 83 14.90 3.36 -8.43
CA GLN A 83 14.34 2.02 -8.53
C GLN A 83 14.82 1.06 -7.43
N ARG A 84 13.89 0.30 -6.83
CA ARG A 84 14.19 -0.80 -5.89
C ARG A 84 13.36 -2.03 -6.19
N VAL A 85 13.99 -3.20 -6.16
CA VAL A 85 13.31 -4.51 -6.18
C VAL A 85 13.50 -5.16 -4.84
N GLU A 86 12.42 -5.53 -4.18
CA GLU A 86 12.43 -6.12 -2.84
C GLU A 86 11.56 -7.38 -2.82
N ILE A 87 11.93 -8.31 -1.95
CA ILE A 87 11.10 -9.47 -1.65
C ILE A 87 10.08 -9.05 -0.60
N LEU A 88 8.80 -9.21 -0.92
CA LEU A 88 7.72 -9.04 0.03
C LEU A 88 7.44 -10.41 0.68
N GLU A 89 7.79 -10.50 1.96
CA GLU A 89 7.51 -11.69 2.76
C GLU A 89 6.01 -11.90 2.89
N ASP A 90 5.60 -13.16 2.79
CA ASP A 90 4.22 -13.54 2.98
C ASP A 90 3.85 -13.37 4.45
N LYS A 91 2.86 -12.52 4.71
CA LYS A 91 2.27 -12.35 6.03
C LYS A 91 0.80 -12.72 5.96
N ASP A 92 0.32 -13.39 7.01
CA ASP A 92 -1.11 -13.63 7.19
C ASP A 92 -1.79 -12.31 7.60
N TRP A 93 -1.97 -11.42 6.63
CA TRP A 93 -2.53 -10.09 6.85
C TRP A 93 -3.92 -10.15 7.50
N GLU A 94 -4.68 -11.23 7.31
CA GLU A 94 -5.97 -11.47 7.98
C GLU A 94 -5.84 -11.68 9.49
N ARG A 95 -4.65 -12.01 10.00
CA ARG A 95 -4.39 -12.22 11.43
C ARG A 95 -3.43 -11.22 12.03
N GLU A 96 -2.54 -10.62 11.24
CA GLU A 96 -1.62 -9.58 11.74
C GLU A 96 -2.37 -8.39 12.34
N TRP A 97 -3.49 -7.94 11.73
CA TRP A 97 -4.28 -6.84 12.28
C TRP A 97 -4.91 -7.15 13.64
N MET A 98 -5.25 -8.43 13.90
CA MET A 98 -5.86 -8.85 15.17
C MET A 98 -4.94 -8.62 16.38
N GLN A 99 -3.62 -8.62 16.16
CA GLN A 99 -2.62 -8.36 17.21
C GLN A 99 -2.58 -6.87 17.62
N HIS A 100 -2.98 -5.99 16.71
CA HIS A 100 -2.97 -4.54 16.91
C HIS A 100 -4.33 -4.00 17.36
N TYR A 101 -5.42 -4.72 17.08
CA TYR A 101 -6.76 -4.30 17.51
C TYR A 101 -7.02 -4.66 18.98
N ARG A 102 -7.16 -3.63 19.81
CA ARG A 102 -7.39 -3.75 21.26
C ARG A 102 -8.74 -3.14 21.64
N PRO A 103 -9.37 -3.59 22.74
CA PRO A 103 -10.57 -2.94 23.27
C PRO A 103 -10.35 -1.42 23.43
N MET A 104 -11.29 -0.63 22.92
CA MET A 104 -11.25 0.82 22.98
C MET A 104 -12.43 1.35 23.79
N ALA A 105 -12.15 2.24 24.74
CA ALA A 105 -13.16 2.90 25.54
C ALA A 105 -13.68 4.16 24.83
N PHE A 106 -15.01 4.25 24.69
CA PHE A 106 -15.70 5.42 24.16
C PHE A 106 -16.55 6.04 25.28
N GLY A 107 -16.10 7.18 25.79
CA GLY A 107 -16.72 7.79 26.96
C GLY A 107 -16.52 6.96 28.23
N ARG A 108 -17.52 6.95 29.13
CA ARG A 108 -17.37 6.36 30.49
C ARG A 108 -17.85 4.91 30.63
N ARG A 109 -18.73 4.44 29.74
CA ARG A 109 -19.42 3.14 29.90
C ARG A 109 -19.58 2.35 28.61
N LEU A 110 -19.01 2.78 27.49
CA LEU A 110 -19.08 2.06 26.23
C LEU A 110 -17.69 1.57 25.87
N TRP A 111 -17.59 0.28 25.57
CA TRP A 111 -16.40 -0.32 25.00
C TRP A 111 -16.73 -0.95 23.66
N VAL A 112 -15.83 -0.75 22.70
CA VAL A 112 -15.81 -1.49 21.44
C VAL A 112 -14.69 -2.50 21.55
N CYS A 113 -15.03 -3.78 21.50
CA CYS A 113 -14.10 -4.88 21.71
C CYS A 113 -14.12 -5.83 20.52
N PRO A 114 -12.97 -6.36 20.11
CA PRO A 114 -12.98 -7.53 19.22
C PRO A 114 -13.64 -8.72 19.91
N SER A 115 -14.40 -9.51 19.14
CA SER A 115 -15.09 -10.71 19.60
C SER A 115 -14.18 -11.79 20.18
N TRP A 116 -12.87 -11.76 19.88
CA TRP A 116 -11.87 -12.70 20.38
C TRP A 116 -11.14 -12.25 21.66
N LEU A 117 -11.46 -11.07 22.23
CA LEU A 117 -10.92 -10.62 23.52
C LEU A 117 -12.03 -10.33 24.52
N GLU A 118 -11.75 -10.57 25.80
CA GLU A 118 -12.67 -10.23 26.88
C GLU A 118 -12.76 -8.70 27.07
N PRO A 119 -13.96 -8.16 27.28
CA PRO A 119 -14.13 -6.74 27.59
C PRO A 119 -13.42 -6.37 28.91
N PRO A 120 -12.66 -5.26 28.95
CA PRO A 120 -11.96 -4.83 30.16
C PRO A 120 -12.89 -4.50 31.34
N ASP A 121 -14.12 -4.04 31.06
CA ASP A 121 -15.15 -3.83 32.06
C ASP A 121 -16.42 -4.63 31.70
N PRO A 122 -16.64 -5.79 32.35
CA PRO A 122 -17.81 -6.63 32.12
C PRO A 122 -19.15 -5.94 32.47
N ASN A 123 -19.14 -4.89 33.30
CA ASN A 123 -20.34 -4.17 33.73
C ASN A 123 -20.67 -2.96 32.84
N ALA A 124 -19.79 -2.64 31.89
CA ALA A 124 -20.03 -1.62 30.88
C ALA A 124 -20.90 -2.15 29.73
N VAL A 125 -21.35 -1.25 28.86
CA VAL A 125 -21.97 -1.62 27.60
C VAL A 125 -20.87 -2.03 26.63
N ASN A 126 -20.81 -3.31 26.28
CA ASN A 126 -19.77 -3.89 25.44
C ASN A 126 -20.33 -4.20 24.04
N LEU A 127 -19.81 -3.51 23.02
CA LEU A 127 -20.05 -3.82 21.62
C LEU A 127 -18.96 -4.79 21.14
N LEU A 128 -19.33 -6.02 20.82
CA LEU A 128 -18.43 -7.03 20.28
C LEU A 128 -18.48 -7.02 18.75
N LEU A 129 -17.32 -6.98 18.10
CA LEU A 129 -17.13 -7.00 16.64
C LEU A 129 -16.57 -8.33 16.14
#